data_AF-A0A8X8YXV4-F1
#
_entry.id   AF-A0A8X8YXV4-F1
#
_cell.length_a   1.000
_cell.length_b   1.000
_cell.length_c   1.000
_cell.angle_alpha   90.00
_cell.angle_beta   90.00
_cell.angle_gamma   90.00
#
_symmetry.space_group_name_H-M   'P 1'
#
loop_
_entity.id
_entity.type
_entity.pdbx_description
1 polymer ?
#
loop_
_entity_poly.entity_id
_entity_poly.type
_entity_poly.pdbx_seq_one_letter_code
_entity_poly.pdbx_strand_id
1 'polypeptide(L)'
;MANSKYEYVKSFEVQDVIMRPYTIIIYVHARGFCRFSEVHEFEKPNDVKALELMNECAIAVMEQFPDVIFSYGCAGEHSFIFQKKTKFYKRRSSKISSVIVSLFTSAYVSKWRALFPQKELKYVPSFRAQVICCDDLQAYLLWRQDECHTNNVYDTCLWQLIKSGKSKEEAQATLRVEYIDDSHVKRCGRKFLTVNSANIASKRFWSENGCLSKGELAQFREELNKTTPEDIKSFLHESRLMLCTWIVVRIDGCHFHRFSEVHEFEKPNDAQALNLMNTCAVAVLEDFRDIVFAYGVSDEYSFVLNKYSQLYQRCASDIVSAVVSVFTSTYMMRWNEFFPQKEMEHLPYFDGRAVCYPSSEIVKDYLAWRQVDCHINNQYNTCFWLLVKSGKSKSEAQIYLKRTQTLEKNELLDRLTGVPNYYKSLPPMFCLGSSVFWDKESKLVDNEEVATGRIVVGHCNIIETGFWEAHPQILDEKVAVQMTTTAGNEELEQSLFGRYSGLSSSKKQKKIEDFYFVEKPAVVEDLVEVQTPSPVKRPKVR
;
A
#
# COMPACT_ATOMS: atom_id res chain seq x y z
N MET A 1 -23.09 18.23 7.82
CA MET A 1 -23.35 16.78 7.84
C MET A 1 -23.59 16.43 9.29
N ALA A 2 -24.70 15.75 9.61
CA ALA A 2 -24.85 15.16 10.93
C ALA A 2 -23.80 14.05 11.05
N ASN A 3 -23.05 14.02 12.15
CA ASN A 3 -22.05 13.00 12.39
C ASN A 3 -22.74 11.64 12.38
N SER A 4 -22.36 10.75 11.44
CA SER A 4 -22.90 9.38 11.45
C SER A 4 -22.48 8.70 12.75
N LYS A 5 -23.27 7.76 13.27
CA LYS A 5 -22.91 6.99 14.48
C LYS A 5 -21.53 6.30 14.37
N TYR A 6 -21.06 6.07 13.14
CA TYR A 6 -19.77 5.45 12.85
C TYR A 6 -18.60 6.42 12.76
N GLU A 7 -18.78 7.73 12.92
CA GLU A 7 -17.71 8.70 12.69
C GLU A 7 -16.50 8.51 13.62
N TYR A 8 -16.70 7.89 14.78
CA TYR A 8 -15.63 7.57 15.72
C TYR A 8 -14.53 6.67 15.10
N VAL A 9 -14.83 5.88 14.05
CA VAL A 9 -13.83 5.02 13.38
C VAL A 9 -12.68 5.83 12.75
N LYS A 10 -12.91 7.11 12.45
CA LYS A 10 -11.85 8.03 11.96
C LYS A 10 -10.79 8.31 13.01
N SER A 11 -11.10 8.15 14.31
CA SER A 11 -10.15 8.40 15.39
C SER A 11 -8.99 7.40 15.43
N PHE A 12 -9.14 6.26 14.76
CA PHE A 12 -8.08 5.26 14.59
C PHE A 12 -7.10 5.63 13.45
N GLU A 13 -7.42 6.61 12.60
CA GLU A 13 -6.49 7.07 11.57
C GLU A 13 -5.29 7.76 12.25
N VAL A 14 -4.11 7.14 12.16
CA VAL A 14 -2.86 7.70 12.69
C VAL A 14 -2.32 8.75 11.73
N GLN A 15 -1.86 9.90 12.27
CA GLN A 15 -1.10 10.85 11.48
C GLN A 15 0.34 10.35 11.30
N ASP A 16 0.71 10.06 10.06
CA ASP A 16 2.01 9.51 9.67
C ASP A 16 2.91 10.57 9.02
N VAL A 17 2.90 11.78 9.61
CA VAL A 17 3.65 12.92 9.09
C VAL A 17 5.14 12.74 9.35
N ILE A 18 5.93 12.77 8.27
CA ILE A 18 7.39 12.72 8.36
C ILE A 18 7.91 14.04 8.92
N MET A 19 8.53 13.98 10.09
CA MET A 19 9.04 15.15 10.79
C MET A 19 10.18 15.83 10.03
N ARG A 20 10.37 17.12 10.31
CA ARG A 20 11.57 17.86 9.92
C ARG A 20 12.66 17.60 10.97
N PRO A 21 13.97 17.61 10.60
CA PRO A 21 14.55 18.10 9.34
C PRO A 21 14.84 17.03 8.29
N TYR A 22 14.29 15.82 8.41
CA TYR A 22 14.61 14.69 7.51
C TYR A 22 14.29 14.98 6.04
N THR A 23 15.22 14.58 5.16
CA THR A 23 14.99 14.45 3.72
C THR A 23 14.14 13.21 3.48
N ILE A 24 13.10 13.33 2.66
CA ILE A 24 12.23 12.19 2.33
C ILE A 24 12.83 11.49 1.12
N ILE A 25 13.12 10.20 1.25
CA ILE A 25 13.50 9.35 0.13
C ILE A 25 12.45 8.24 0.02
N ILE A 26 11.89 8.07 -1.17
CA ILE A 26 11.00 6.95 -1.48
C ILE A 26 11.80 5.94 -2.28
N TYR A 27 12.04 4.80 -1.65
CA TYR A 27 12.75 3.69 -2.25
C TYR A 27 11.73 2.72 -2.85
N VAL A 28 11.70 2.59 -4.17
CA VAL A 28 10.82 1.69 -4.92
C VAL A 28 11.62 0.49 -5.41
N HIS A 29 11.12 -0.72 -5.18
CA HIS A 29 11.77 -1.95 -5.64
C HIS A 29 10.77 -2.98 -6.18
N ALA A 30 11.17 -3.70 -7.22
CA ALA A 30 10.33 -4.70 -7.87
C ALA A 30 10.08 -5.92 -6.97
N ARG A 31 8.81 -6.33 -6.88
CA ARG A 31 8.36 -7.51 -6.13
C ARG A 31 8.42 -8.73 -7.03
N GLY A 32 9.14 -9.77 -6.61
CA GLY A 32 9.26 -11.01 -7.38
C GLY A 32 10.09 -10.86 -8.67
N PHE A 33 11.01 -9.89 -8.72
CA PHE A 33 11.78 -9.57 -9.93
C PHE A 33 12.53 -10.76 -10.55
N CYS A 34 13.02 -11.70 -9.74
CA CYS A 34 13.72 -12.90 -10.24
C CYS A 34 12.81 -13.71 -11.19
N ARG A 35 11.67 -14.20 -10.66
CA ARG A 35 10.63 -14.83 -11.47
C ARG A 35 10.18 -13.90 -12.59
N PHE A 36 10.14 -12.58 -12.32
CA PHE A 36 9.64 -11.66 -13.31
C PHE A 36 10.48 -11.68 -14.60
N SER A 37 11.78 -11.53 -14.38
CA SER A 37 12.81 -11.50 -15.40
C SER A 37 12.99 -12.83 -16.12
N GLU A 38 12.74 -13.96 -15.44
CA GLU A 38 12.80 -15.30 -16.03
C GLU A 38 11.65 -15.51 -17.03
N VAL A 39 10.41 -15.22 -16.62
CA VAL A 39 9.21 -15.43 -17.46
C VAL A 39 9.19 -14.53 -18.70
N HIS A 40 9.79 -13.34 -18.60
CA HIS A 40 9.94 -12.41 -19.71
C HIS A 40 11.30 -12.50 -20.40
N GLU A 41 12.14 -13.48 -20.04
CA GLU A 41 13.42 -13.77 -20.72
C GLU A 41 14.33 -12.53 -20.84
N PHE A 42 14.54 -11.83 -19.73
CA PHE A 42 15.44 -10.69 -19.68
C PHE A 42 16.90 -11.16 -19.81
N GLU A 43 17.70 -10.41 -20.56
CA GLU A 43 19.13 -10.67 -20.69
C GLU A 43 19.85 -10.61 -19.34
N LYS A 44 20.82 -11.50 -19.15
CA LYS A 44 21.57 -11.64 -17.90
C LYS A 44 23.06 -11.33 -18.10
N PRO A 45 23.72 -10.61 -17.16
CA PRO A 45 23.21 -10.18 -15.86
C PRO A 45 22.26 -8.96 -15.92
N ASN A 46 22.37 -8.13 -16.95
CA ASN A 46 21.59 -6.89 -17.11
C ASN A 46 20.93 -6.85 -18.47
N ASP A 47 19.65 -6.52 -18.50
CA ASP A 47 18.89 -6.26 -19.71
C ASP A 47 18.75 -4.74 -19.88
N VAL A 48 19.37 -4.21 -20.95
CA VAL A 48 19.42 -2.76 -21.18
C VAL A 48 18.02 -2.18 -21.33
N LYS A 49 17.09 -2.88 -22.00
CA LYS A 49 15.72 -2.40 -22.20
C LYS A 49 14.93 -2.43 -20.90
N ALA A 50 15.16 -3.41 -20.05
CA ALA A 50 14.54 -3.45 -18.72
C ALA A 50 15.01 -2.27 -17.85
N LEU A 51 16.28 -1.92 -17.91
CA LEU A 51 16.83 -0.74 -17.23
C LEU A 51 16.29 0.57 -17.82
N GLU A 52 16.21 0.68 -19.15
CA GLU A 52 15.57 1.81 -19.83
C GLU A 52 14.11 1.96 -19.40
N LEU A 53 13.35 0.87 -19.30
CA LEU A 53 11.96 0.91 -18.82
C LEU A 53 11.88 1.48 -17.41
N MET A 54 12.73 1.04 -16.48
CA MET A 54 12.76 1.56 -15.11
C MET A 54 13.10 3.06 -15.08
N ASN A 55 14.07 3.50 -15.90
CA ASN A 55 14.44 4.91 -16.04
C ASN A 55 13.29 5.75 -16.59
N GLU A 56 12.60 5.28 -17.62
CA GLU A 56 11.45 5.95 -18.19
C GLU A 56 10.27 6.07 -17.20
N CYS A 57 10.11 5.09 -16.30
CA CYS A 57 9.16 5.18 -15.20
C CYS A 57 9.58 6.26 -14.19
N ALA A 58 10.87 6.32 -13.86
CA ALA A 58 11.40 7.34 -12.97
C ALA A 58 11.25 8.76 -13.54
N ILE A 59 11.46 8.94 -14.85
CA ILE A 59 11.21 10.21 -15.56
C ILE A 59 9.74 10.61 -15.41
N ALA A 60 8.80 9.71 -15.70
CA ALA A 60 7.37 10.00 -15.56
C ALA A 60 6.99 10.43 -14.12
N VAL A 61 7.60 9.82 -13.10
CA VAL A 61 7.42 10.22 -11.70
C VAL A 61 7.96 11.63 -11.44
N MET A 62 9.14 11.96 -11.93
CA MET A 62 9.77 13.27 -11.71
C MET A 62 9.06 14.39 -12.49
N GLU A 63 8.57 14.12 -13.70
CA GLU A 63 7.76 15.06 -14.49
C GLU A 63 6.43 15.38 -13.80
N GLN A 64 5.79 14.36 -13.23
CA GLN A 64 4.53 14.52 -12.52
C GLN A 64 4.69 15.16 -11.13
N PHE A 65 5.84 14.95 -10.48
CA PHE A 65 6.11 15.45 -9.13
C PHE A 65 7.44 16.24 -9.05
N PRO A 66 7.42 17.55 -9.36
CA PRO A 66 8.62 18.40 -9.33
C PRO A 66 9.30 18.53 -7.96
N ASP A 67 8.62 18.13 -6.88
CA ASP A 67 9.21 18.02 -5.54
C ASP A 67 10.31 16.94 -5.46
N VAL A 68 10.32 15.98 -6.37
CA VAL A 68 11.38 14.98 -6.53
C VAL A 68 12.50 15.60 -7.34
N ILE A 69 13.63 15.87 -6.69
CA ILE A 69 14.76 16.59 -7.28
C ILE A 69 15.80 15.67 -7.91
N PHE A 70 15.78 14.39 -7.56
CA PHE A 70 16.74 13.41 -8.05
C PHE A 70 16.17 12.00 -7.96
N SER A 71 16.47 11.16 -8.95
CA SER A 71 16.21 9.73 -8.91
C SER A 71 17.49 8.96 -9.21
N TYR A 72 17.74 7.90 -8.44
CA TYR A 72 18.85 6.97 -8.67
C TYR A 72 18.32 5.55 -8.77
N GLY A 73 18.54 4.91 -9.93
CA GLY A 73 18.12 3.54 -10.20
C GLY A 73 19.30 2.57 -10.27
N CYS A 74 19.08 1.35 -9.80
CA CYS A 74 19.98 0.23 -10.04
C CYS A 74 19.17 -1.07 -10.14
N ALA A 75 19.37 -1.84 -11.20
CA ALA A 75 18.63 -3.06 -11.48
C ALA A 75 17.10 -2.84 -11.41
N GLY A 76 16.42 -3.50 -10.48
CA GLY A 76 14.97 -3.44 -10.28
C GLY A 76 14.50 -2.40 -9.26
N GLU A 77 15.31 -1.39 -8.94
CA GLU A 77 15.11 -0.50 -7.80
C GLU A 77 15.39 0.97 -8.15
N HIS A 78 14.66 1.91 -7.52
CA HIS A 78 14.85 3.35 -7.64
C HIS A 78 14.70 4.07 -6.30
N SER A 79 15.58 5.04 -6.05
CA SER A 79 15.46 6.00 -4.95
C SER A 79 15.00 7.34 -5.48
N PHE A 80 13.84 7.84 -5.02
CA PHE A 80 13.32 9.16 -5.34
C PHE A 80 13.55 10.13 -4.18
N ILE A 81 14.37 11.16 -4.42
CA ILE A 81 14.82 12.08 -3.38
C ILE A 81 14.02 13.38 -3.49
N PHE A 82 13.31 13.72 -2.42
CA PHE A 82 12.51 14.93 -2.35
C PHE A 82 13.34 16.11 -1.85
N GLN A 83 12.98 17.32 -2.30
CA GLN A 83 13.51 18.55 -1.73
C GLN A 83 13.29 18.59 -0.20
N LYS A 84 14.33 18.94 0.58
CA LYS A 84 14.28 18.89 2.07
C LYS A 84 13.15 19.74 2.67
N LYS A 85 12.81 20.86 2.00
CA LYS A 85 11.75 21.79 2.42
C LYS A 85 10.34 21.40 1.98
N THR A 86 10.18 20.28 1.26
CA THR A 86 8.90 19.87 0.67
C THR A 86 7.73 19.93 1.67
N LYS A 87 6.58 20.37 1.15
CA LYS A 87 5.27 20.27 1.81
C LYS A 87 4.34 19.31 1.06
N PHE A 88 4.87 18.57 0.10
CA PHE A 88 4.15 17.63 -0.75
C PHE A 88 3.28 16.70 0.10
N TYR A 89 1.98 16.67 -0.20
CA TYR A 89 0.95 15.96 0.59
C TYR A 89 1.03 16.12 2.12
N LYS A 90 1.46 17.29 2.60
CA LYS A 90 1.68 17.58 4.03
C LYS A 90 2.67 16.60 4.69
N ARG A 91 3.60 16.02 3.92
CA ARG A 91 4.60 15.04 4.37
C ARG A 91 4.01 13.75 4.96
N ARG A 92 2.79 13.36 4.57
CA ARG A 92 2.19 12.09 4.99
C ARG A 92 2.87 10.91 4.30
N SER A 93 3.52 10.05 5.08
CA SER A 93 4.36 8.95 4.61
C SER A 93 3.63 8.01 3.65
N SER A 94 2.46 7.52 4.04
CA SER A 94 1.59 6.63 3.27
C SER A 94 1.15 7.25 1.95
N LYS A 95 0.67 8.50 1.97
CA LYS A 95 0.21 9.22 0.77
C LYS A 95 1.34 9.41 -0.24
N ILE A 96 2.54 9.78 0.22
CA ILE A 96 3.69 10.02 -0.68
C ILE A 96 4.18 8.70 -1.28
N SER A 97 4.45 7.69 -0.46
CA SER A 97 4.97 6.40 -0.93
C SER A 97 4.02 5.71 -1.91
N SER A 98 2.72 5.65 -1.58
CA SER A 98 1.70 5.02 -2.43
C SER A 98 1.50 5.72 -3.77
N VAL A 99 1.48 7.06 -3.81
CA VAL A 99 1.38 7.81 -5.07
C VAL A 99 2.59 7.58 -5.97
N ILE A 100 3.81 7.61 -5.39
CA ILE A 100 5.04 7.42 -6.16
C ILE A 100 5.09 6.01 -6.76
N VAL A 101 4.87 4.97 -5.95
CA VAL A 101 4.90 3.58 -6.45
C VAL A 101 3.76 3.29 -7.41
N SER A 102 2.58 3.87 -7.19
CA SER A 102 1.45 3.70 -8.09
C SER A 102 1.74 4.30 -9.46
N LEU A 103 2.21 5.55 -9.52
CA LEU A 103 2.52 6.19 -10.79
C LEU A 103 3.68 5.48 -11.51
N PHE A 104 4.70 5.06 -10.76
CA PHE A 104 5.79 4.24 -11.29
C PHE A 104 5.25 2.95 -11.92
N THR A 105 4.31 2.28 -11.24
CA THR A 105 3.66 1.06 -11.74
C THR A 105 2.85 1.32 -13.02
N SER A 106 2.07 2.40 -13.08
CA SER A 106 1.30 2.77 -14.28
C SER A 106 2.21 3.07 -15.46
N ALA A 107 3.29 3.84 -15.22
CA ALA A 107 4.28 4.13 -16.24
C ALA A 107 4.95 2.84 -16.76
N TYR A 108 5.23 1.88 -15.87
CA TYR A 108 5.82 0.60 -16.24
C TYR A 108 4.93 -0.19 -17.20
N VAL A 109 3.64 -0.33 -16.87
CA VAL A 109 2.69 -1.04 -17.74
C VAL A 109 2.48 -0.29 -19.06
N SER A 110 2.32 1.04 -19.00
CA SER A 110 2.06 1.87 -20.18
C SER A 110 3.23 1.84 -21.18
N LYS A 111 4.48 1.92 -20.69
CA LYS A 111 5.68 1.98 -21.54
C LYS A 111 6.20 0.62 -21.96
N TRP A 112 5.68 -0.48 -21.40
CA TRP A 112 6.12 -1.84 -21.71
C TRP A 112 6.15 -2.14 -23.21
N ARG A 113 5.03 -1.89 -23.91
CA ARG A 113 4.89 -2.22 -25.34
C ARG A 113 5.86 -1.45 -26.24
N ALA A 114 6.26 -0.25 -25.84
CA ALA A 114 7.21 0.56 -26.60
C ALA A 114 8.63 -0.04 -26.58
N LEU A 115 9.07 -0.56 -25.43
CA LEU A 115 10.41 -1.15 -25.27
C LEU A 115 10.45 -2.65 -25.60
N PHE A 116 9.34 -3.35 -25.37
CA PHE A 116 9.19 -4.78 -25.61
C PHE A 116 8.03 -5.08 -26.59
N PRO A 117 8.09 -4.62 -27.85
CA PRO A 117 6.99 -4.74 -28.81
C PRO A 117 6.59 -6.19 -29.15
N GLN A 118 7.49 -7.15 -28.94
CA GLN A 118 7.29 -8.56 -29.21
C GLN A 118 7.05 -9.40 -27.95
N LYS A 119 7.09 -8.80 -26.75
CA LYS A 119 6.85 -9.53 -25.49
C LYS A 119 5.53 -9.05 -24.89
N GLU A 120 4.60 -9.97 -24.71
CA GLU A 120 3.41 -9.72 -23.91
C GLU A 120 3.78 -9.62 -22.43
N LEU A 121 3.15 -8.70 -21.70
CA LEU A 121 3.28 -8.58 -20.25
C LEU A 121 2.41 -9.67 -19.59
N LYS A 122 3.02 -10.82 -19.27
CA LYS A 122 2.30 -12.05 -18.93
C LYS A 122 1.63 -12.07 -17.56
N TYR A 123 2.13 -11.29 -16.60
CA TYR A 123 1.51 -11.13 -15.28
C TYR A 123 1.76 -9.73 -14.75
N VAL A 124 0.90 -9.38 -13.80
CA VAL A 124 0.80 -8.08 -13.16
C VAL A 124 2.15 -7.70 -12.52
N PRO A 125 2.86 -6.66 -13.01
CA PRO A 125 4.06 -6.17 -12.36
C PRO A 125 3.69 -5.56 -11.01
N SER A 126 4.47 -5.85 -9.98
CA SER A 126 4.25 -5.35 -8.62
C SER A 126 5.53 -4.75 -8.07
N PHE A 127 5.39 -3.63 -7.39
CA PHE A 127 6.46 -2.89 -6.74
C PHE A 127 6.10 -2.64 -5.29
N ARG A 128 7.13 -2.58 -4.44
CA ARG A 128 7.03 -2.12 -3.06
C ARG A 128 7.72 -0.77 -2.93
N ALA A 129 7.32 -0.01 -1.94
CA ALA A 129 7.94 1.23 -1.59
C ALA A 129 8.21 1.33 -0.08
N GLN A 130 9.42 1.75 0.24
CA GLN A 130 9.87 2.09 1.58
C GLN A 130 10.08 3.59 1.69
N VAL A 131 9.71 4.13 2.85
CA VAL A 131 9.95 5.55 3.18
C VAL A 131 11.18 5.63 4.05
N ILE A 132 12.19 6.32 3.56
CA ILE A 132 13.46 6.51 4.24
C ILE A 132 13.52 7.97 4.72
N CYS A 133 13.56 8.14 6.04
CA CYS A 133 13.74 9.42 6.70
C CYS A 133 15.24 9.71 6.82
N CYS A 134 15.81 10.34 5.79
CA CYS A 134 17.26 10.48 5.65
C CYS A 134 17.76 11.78 6.30
N ASP A 135 18.69 11.66 7.24
CA ASP A 135 19.43 12.76 7.86
C ASP A 135 20.73 13.08 7.10
N ASP A 136 21.46 12.05 6.66
CA ASP A 136 22.70 12.15 5.90
C ASP A 136 22.52 11.66 4.44
N LEU A 137 22.11 12.58 3.57
CA LEU A 137 21.88 12.30 2.15
C LEU A 137 23.15 11.82 1.44
N GLN A 138 24.32 12.33 1.83
CA GLN A 138 25.58 11.97 1.20
C GLN A 138 25.94 10.50 1.50
N ALA A 139 25.79 10.08 2.75
CA ALA A 139 25.99 8.68 3.16
C ALA A 139 24.99 7.75 2.45
N TYR A 140 23.71 8.12 2.38
CA TYR A 140 22.71 7.33 1.65
C TYR A 140 23.10 7.10 0.19
N LEU A 141 23.49 8.17 -0.53
CA LEU A 141 23.89 8.08 -1.93
C LEU A 141 25.13 7.23 -2.13
N LEU A 142 26.12 7.35 -1.25
CA LEU A 142 27.32 6.51 -1.27
C LEU A 142 26.95 5.04 -1.09
N TRP A 143 26.15 4.72 -0.08
CA TRP A 143 25.67 3.36 0.16
C TRP A 143 24.97 2.79 -1.07
N ARG A 144 24.06 3.56 -1.70
CA ARG A 144 23.36 3.09 -2.89
C ARG A 144 24.27 2.87 -4.10
N GLN A 145 25.29 3.72 -4.30
CA GLN A 145 26.27 3.49 -5.37
C GLN A 145 27.15 2.27 -5.10
N ASP A 146 27.60 2.08 -3.86
CA ASP A 146 28.43 0.96 -3.46
C ASP A 146 27.69 -0.38 -3.58
N GLU A 147 26.43 -0.43 -3.14
CA GLU A 147 25.54 -1.59 -3.31
C GLU A 147 25.33 -1.90 -4.78
N CYS A 148 25.02 -0.89 -5.60
CA CYS A 148 24.82 -1.09 -7.04
C CYS A 148 26.07 -1.68 -7.71
N HIS A 149 27.25 -1.11 -7.41
CA HIS A 149 28.51 -1.61 -7.94
C HIS A 149 28.78 -3.05 -7.49
N THR A 150 28.66 -3.32 -6.19
CA THR A 150 28.95 -4.63 -5.60
C THR A 150 28.03 -5.71 -6.15
N ASN A 151 26.72 -5.44 -6.21
CA ASN A 151 25.73 -6.36 -6.76
C ASN A 151 25.94 -6.59 -8.25
N ASN A 152 26.23 -5.55 -9.04
CA ASN A 152 26.51 -5.72 -10.46
C ASN A 152 27.77 -6.55 -10.72
N VAL A 153 28.84 -6.37 -9.94
CA VAL A 153 30.05 -7.20 -10.04
C VAL A 153 29.73 -8.64 -9.69
N TYR A 154 29.02 -8.88 -8.58
CA TYR A 154 28.61 -10.22 -8.17
C TYR A 154 27.76 -10.91 -9.24
N ASP A 155 26.70 -10.25 -9.74
CA ASP A 155 25.80 -10.80 -10.76
C ASP A 155 26.53 -11.05 -12.08
N THR A 156 27.43 -10.15 -12.48
CA THR A 156 28.25 -10.35 -13.67
C THR A 156 29.12 -11.60 -13.53
N CYS A 157 29.82 -11.75 -12.41
CA CYS A 157 30.61 -12.96 -12.14
C CYS A 157 29.73 -14.22 -12.12
N LEU A 158 28.58 -14.16 -11.45
CA LEU A 158 27.65 -15.28 -11.34
C LEU A 158 27.20 -15.76 -12.72
N TRP A 159 26.74 -14.84 -13.57
CA TRP A 159 26.24 -15.19 -14.89
C TRP A 159 27.33 -15.58 -15.88
N GLN A 160 28.56 -15.08 -15.73
CA GLN A 160 29.71 -15.56 -16.52
C GLN A 160 30.08 -17.01 -16.16
N LEU A 161 30.00 -17.38 -14.89
CA LEU A 161 30.21 -18.76 -14.45
C LEU A 161 29.10 -19.70 -14.97
N ILE A 162 27.85 -19.24 -14.96
CA ILE A 162 26.73 -20.02 -15.54
C ILE A 162 26.93 -20.19 -17.06
N LYS A 163 27.33 -19.12 -17.76
CA LYS A 163 27.63 -19.16 -19.21
C LYS A 163 28.83 -20.05 -19.55
N SER A 164 29.75 -20.29 -18.61
CA SER A 164 30.87 -21.23 -18.79
C SER A 164 30.52 -22.69 -18.50
N GLY A 165 29.25 -22.98 -18.20
CA GLY A 165 28.72 -24.34 -18.05
C GLY A 165 28.51 -24.79 -16.60
N LYS A 166 28.72 -23.92 -15.60
CA LYS A 166 28.39 -24.24 -14.20
C LYS A 166 26.89 -24.18 -13.95
N SER A 167 26.41 -24.99 -13.01
CA SER A 167 25.07 -24.81 -12.45
C SER A 167 24.99 -23.49 -11.66
N LYS A 168 23.77 -22.99 -11.39
CA LYS A 168 23.56 -21.79 -10.57
C LYS A 168 24.13 -21.99 -9.16
N GLU A 169 23.94 -23.17 -8.59
CA GLU A 169 24.40 -23.55 -7.25
C GLU A 169 25.94 -23.63 -7.21
N GLU A 170 26.57 -24.22 -8.23
CA GLU A 170 28.03 -24.29 -8.34
C GLU A 170 28.66 -22.90 -8.53
N ALA A 171 28.03 -22.06 -9.35
CA ALA A 171 28.47 -20.68 -9.56
C ALA A 171 28.35 -19.86 -8.27
N GLN A 172 27.23 -19.98 -7.55
CA GLN A 172 27.06 -19.37 -6.23
C GLN A 172 28.07 -19.88 -5.22
N ALA A 173 28.32 -21.19 -5.15
CA ALA A 173 29.32 -21.76 -4.25
C ALA A 173 30.74 -21.26 -4.57
N THR A 174 31.06 -21.03 -5.85
CA THR A 174 32.34 -20.45 -6.28
C THR A 174 32.49 -19.00 -5.79
N LEU A 175 31.39 -18.25 -5.71
CA LEU A 175 31.37 -16.85 -5.29
C LEU A 175 31.14 -16.66 -3.78
N ARG A 176 30.78 -17.72 -3.05
CA ARG A 176 30.72 -17.69 -1.59
C ARG A 176 32.13 -17.49 -1.04
N VAL A 177 32.39 -16.27 -0.60
CA VAL A 177 33.54 -15.99 0.25
C VAL A 177 33.18 -16.53 1.64
N GLU A 178 33.84 -17.59 2.10
CA GLU A 178 33.83 -17.93 3.51
C GLU A 178 34.39 -16.73 4.27
N TYR A 179 33.56 -16.13 5.12
CA TYR A 179 34.03 -15.18 6.12
C TYR A 179 34.91 -15.97 7.10
N ILE A 180 36.19 -16.06 6.79
CA ILE A 180 37.20 -16.43 7.78
C ILE A 180 37.26 -15.23 8.72
N ASP A 181 36.77 -15.45 9.93
CA ASP A 181 37.07 -14.63 11.09
C ASP A 181 38.59 -14.61 11.25
N ASP A 182 39.24 -13.54 10.76
CA ASP A 182 40.35 -12.96 11.47
C ASP A 182 40.84 -11.66 10.84
N SER A 183 41.25 -10.78 11.74
CA SER A 183 42.20 -9.71 11.53
C SER A 183 43.24 -10.03 10.44
N HIS A 184 43.46 -9.08 9.52
CA HIS A 184 44.43 -9.13 8.41
C HIS A 184 43.96 -9.68 7.05
N VAL A 185 42.78 -9.25 6.57
CA VAL A 185 42.66 -9.06 5.11
C VAL A 185 43.42 -7.79 4.73
N LYS A 186 44.65 -7.95 4.20
CA LYS A 186 45.28 -6.90 3.38
C LYS A 186 44.34 -6.65 2.20
N ARG A 187 43.50 -5.62 2.30
CA ARG A 187 42.81 -5.05 1.14
C ARG A 187 43.89 -4.65 0.15
N CYS A 188 44.03 -5.43 -0.92
CA CYS A 188 44.89 -5.07 -2.03
C CYS A 188 44.37 -3.71 -2.52
N GLY A 189 45.19 -2.66 -2.37
CA GLY A 189 44.88 -1.32 -2.87
C GLY A 189 44.78 -1.38 -4.39
N ARG A 190 43.62 -1.77 -4.90
CA ARG A 190 43.28 -1.69 -6.31
C ARG A 190 42.82 -0.26 -6.55
N LYS A 191 43.55 0.46 -7.40
CA LYS A 191 43.03 1.69 -7.99
C LYS A 191 41.71 1.33 -8.69
N PHE A 192 40.63 1.91 -8.21
CA PHE A 192 39.32 1.81 -8.85
C PHE A 192 39.44 2.33 -10.28
N LEU A 193 39.20 1.45 -11.26
CA LEU A 193 38.96 1.85 -12.64
C LEU A 193 37.46 2.12 -12.75
N THR A 194 37.08 3.37 -12.54
CA THR A 194 35.70 3.85 -12.71
C THR A 194 35.35 3.79 -14.20
N VAL A 195 34.57 2.80 -14.60
CA VAL A 195 33.98 2.75 -15.95
C VAL A 195 32.66 3.52 -15.88
N ASN A 196 32.70 4.81 -16.21
CA ASN A 196 31.54 5.71 -16.41
C ASN A 196 30.44 5.70 -15.33
N SER A 197 30.67 6.43 -14.24
CA SER A 197 29.59 7.15 -13.56
C SER A 197 30.17 8.34 -12.79
N ALA A 198 29.50 9.48 -12.81
CA ALA A 198 29.79 10.54 -11.85
C ALA A 198 29.57 10.00 -10.43
N ASN A 199 30.46 10.36 -9.49
CA ASN A 199 30.26 10.04 -8.08
C ASN A 199 29.10 10.90 -7.55
N ILE A 200 27.91 10.33 -7.43
CA ILE A 200 26.71 11.07 -7.02
C ILE A 200 26.74 11.38 -5.52
N ALA A 201 27.60 10.75 -4.74
CA ALA A 201 27.88 11.15 -3.36
C ALA A 201 28.87 12.33 -3.27
N SER A 202 29.50 12.72 -4.38
CA SER A 202 30.46 13.84 -4.37
C SER A 202 29.74 15.19 -4.31
N LYS A 203 30.29 16.12 -3.54
CA LYS A 203 29.83 17.52 -3.50
C LYS A 203 29.91 18.19 -4.88
N ARG A 204 30.92 17.82 -5.68
CA ARG A 204 31.11 18.30 -7.05
C ARG A 204 29.90 18.01 -7.93
N PHE A 205 29.42 16.77 -7.94
CA PHE A 205 28.26 16.36 -8.73
C PHE A 205 27.05 17.27 -8.47
N TRP A 206 26.71 17.49 -7.20
CA TRP A 206 25.55 18.32 -6.85
C TRP A 206 25.77 19.82 -7.11
N SER A 207 27.01 20.30 -7.02
CA SER A 207 27.34 21.69 -7.35
C SER A 207 27.20 22.01 -8.85
N GLU A 208 27.52 21.05 -9.72
CA GLU A 208 27.43 21.19 -11.17
C GLU A 208 25.97 21.09 -11.67
N ASN A 209 25.12 20.30 -10.99
CA ASN A 209 23.73 20.06 -11.41
C ASN A 209 22.70 21.00 -10.72
N GLY A 210 23.06 21.71 -9.65
CA GLY A 210 22.23 22.75 -9.04
C GLY A 210 20.95 22.28 -8.32
N CYS A 211 20.81 20.98 -8.05
CA CYS A 211 19.60 20.40 -7.44
C CYS A 211 19.48 20.63 -5.92
N LEU A 212 20.55 21.03 -5.24
CA LEU A 212 20.58 21.29 -3.80
C LEU A 212 20.87 22.76 -3.50
N SER A 213 20.29 23.29 -2.41
CA SER A 213 20.62 24.63 -1.96
C SER A 213 22.04 24.71 -1.40
N LYS A 214 22.63 25.91 -1.40
CA LYS A 214 23.97 26.15 -0.82
C LYS A 214 24.12 25.64 0.62
N GLY A 215 23.05 25.75 1.42
CA GLY A 215 23.06 25.27 2.80
C GLY A 215 23.04 23.74 2.92
N GLU A 216 22.38 23.04 1.99
CA GLU A 216 22.40 21.56 1.94
C GLU A 216 23.74 21.05 1.43
N LEU A 217 24.30 21.69 0.39
CA LEU A 217 25.63 21.38 -0.14
C LEU A 217 26.75 21.60 0.90
N ALA A 218 26.58 22.57 1.80
CA ALA A 218 27.54 22.82 2.88
C ALA A 218 27.60 21.66 3.90
N GLN A 219 26.58 20.80 3.96
CA GLN A 219 26.56 19.62 4.83
C GLN A 219 27.34 18.44 4.23
N PHE A 220 27.62 18.46 2.92
CA PHE A 220 28.40 17.42 2.27
C PHE A 220 29.88 17.53 2.67
N ARG A 221 30.45 16.39 3.06
CA ARG A 221 31.88 16.23 3.33
C ARG A 221 32.65 16.25 2.02
N GLU A 222 33.87 16.81 2.05
CA GLU A 222 34.76 16.82 0.88
C GLU A 222 35.17 15.40 0.48
N GLU A 223 35.39 14.51 1.45
CA GLU A 223 35.66 13.09 1.23
C GLU A 223 34.79 12.22 2.15
N LEU A 224 34.03 11.30 1.57
CA LEU A 224 33.31 10.23 2.26
C LEU A 224 33.56 8.93 1.48
N ASN A 225 34.30 8.00 2.08
CA ASN A 225 34.81 6.82 1.38
C ASN A 225 34.14 5.51 1.82
N LYS A 226 33.29 5.55 2.84
CA LYS A 226 32.51 4.40 3.32
C LYS A 226 31.31 4.87 4.14
N THR A 227 30.22 4.11 4.11
CA THR A 227 29.13 4.23 5.08
C THR A 227 29.42 3.44 6.35
N THR A 228 28.79 3.83 7.44
CA THR A 228 28.84 3.09 8.71
C THR A 228 27.66 2.13 8.83
N PRO A 229 27.77 1.05 9.62
CA PRO A 229 26.63 0.19 9.94
C PRO A 229 25.46 0.95 10.57
N GLU A 230 25.76 1.99 11.37
CA GLU A 230 24.76 2.86 11.98
C GLU A 230 23.97 3.66 10.94
N ASP A 231 24.64 4.18 9.90
CA ASP A 231 23.98 4.85 8.76
C ASP A 231 23.02 3.88 8.06
N ILE A 232 23.49 2.67 7.74
CA ILE A 232 22.68 1.66 7.05
C ILE A 232 21.44 1.30 7.89
N LYS A 233 21.63 1.11 9.21
CA LYS A 233 20.53 0.78 10.12
C LYS A 233 19.51 1.92 10.21
N SER A 234 19.93 3.18 10.14
CA SER A 234 19.00 4.32 10.15
C SER A 234 18.17 4.37 8.87
N PHE A 235 18.77 4.03 7.72
CA PHE A 235 18.08 3.99 6.43
C PHE A 235 17.06 2.84 6.33
N LEU A 236 17.28 1.75 7.06
CA LEU A 236 16.42 0.56 7.08
C LEU A 236 15.35 0.58 8.17
N HIS A 237 15.18 1.68 8.92
CA HIS A 237 14.18 1.74 9.97
C HIS A 237 12.75 1.68 9.42
N GLU A 238 11.98 0.67 9.82
CA GLU A 238 10.61 0.43 9.37
C GLU A 238 9.59 0.57 10.51
N SER A 239 8.53 1.33 10.27
CA SER A 239 7.39 1.41 11.18
C SER A 239 6.47 0.20 10.96
N ARG A 240 6.23 -0.56 12.03
CA ARG A 240 5.39 -1.76 12.01
C ARG A 240 4.03 -1.46 12.63
N LEU A 241 2.98 -1.98 12.00
CA LEU A 241 1.62 -1.90 12.48
C LEU A 241 1.42 -2.78 13.72
N MET A 242 0.56 -2.33 14.64
CA MET A 242 0.30 -2.99 15.92
C MET A 242 -0.11 -4.46 15.73
N LEU A 243 0.47 -5.37 16.51
CA LEU A 243 0.11 -6.80 16.49
C LEU A 243 -1.33 -7.03 16.96
N CYS A 244 -1.92 -8.16 16.54
CA CYS A 244 -3.27 -8.59 16.92
C CYS A 244 -4.38 -7.58 16.60
N THR A 245 -4.15 -6.69 15.63
CA THR A 245 -5.16 -5.75 15.12
C THR A 245 -5.44 -6.06 13.65
N TRP A 246 -6.70 -5.94 13.26
CA TRP A 246 -7.11 -5.96 11.87
C TRP A 246 -6.45 -4.78 11.14
N ILE A 247 -5.93 -5.02 9.94
CA ILE A 247 -5.37 -3.94 9.12
C ILE A 247 -6.36 -3.67 8.00
N VAL A 248 -6.79 -2.43 7.85
CA VAL A 248 -7.56 -1.98 6.70
C VAL A 248 -6.68 -1.10 5.82
N VAL A 249 -6.40 -1.57 4.61
CA VAL A 249 -5.72 -0.80 3.57
C VAL A 249 -6.79 -0.14 2.70
N ARG A 250 -6.94 1.17 2.80
CA ARG A 250 -7.83 1.92 1.90
C ARG A 250 -7.02 2.57 0.80
N ILE A 251 -7.41 2.35 -0.45
CA ILE A 251 -6.88 2.99 -1.64
C ILE A 251 -7.90 3.94 -2.27
N ASP A 252 -7.45 4.98 -2.94
CA ASP A 252 -8.28 6.05 -3.51
C ASP A 252 -7.64 6.60 -4.80
N GLY A 253 -8.47 6.79 -5.83
CA GLY A 253 -8.06 7.28 -7.14
C GLY A 253 -7.58 8.73 -7.10
N CYS A 254 -6.30 8.97 -7.43
CA CYS A 254 -5.79 10.33 -7.43
C CYS A 254 -6.31 11.14 -8.62
N HIS A 255 -6.93 12.28 -8.33
CA HIS A 255 -7.53 13.18 -9.33
C HIS A 255 -8.57 12.48 -10.22
N PHE A 256 -9.29 11.49 -9.67
CA PHE A 256 -10.20 10.66 -10.46
C PHE A 256 -11.39 11.43 -11.04
N HIS A 257 -11.75 12.59 -10.47
CA HIS A 257 -12.71 13.49 -11.10
C HIS A 257 -12.28 13.88 -12.52
N ARG A 258 -11.05 14.39 -12.67
CA ARG A 258 -10.46 14.74 -13.98
C ARG A 258 -10.29 13.49 -14.85
N PHE A 259 -9.83 12.39 -14.28
CA PHE A 259 -9.69 11.12 -15.00
C PHE A 259 -11.02 10.68 -15.62
N SER A 260 -12.11 10.74 -14.84
CA SER A 260 -13.46 10.36 -15.29
C SER A 260 -14.05 11.33 -16.31
N GLU A 261 -13.67 12.61 -16.29
CA GLU A 261 -14.10 13.60 -17.28
C GLU A 261 -13.38 13.41 -18.61
N VAL A 262 -12.05 13.22 -18.59
CA VAL A 262 -11.24 12.98 -19.80
C VAL A 262 -11.66 11.70 -20.51
N HIS A 263 -11.91 10.62 -19.76
CA HIS A 263 -12.34 9.34 -20.35
C HIS A 263 -13.87 9.22 -20.51
N GLU A 264 -14.61 10.31 -20.35
CA GLU A 264 -16.06 10.40 -20.59
C GLU A 264 -16.86 9.29 -19.88
N PHE A 265 -16.62 9.11 -18.58
CA PHE A 265 -17.37 8.13 -17.79
C PHE A 265 -18.83 8.56 -17.67
N GLU A 266 -19.73 7.58 -17.74
CA GLU A 266 -21.16 7.82 -17.55
C GLU A 266 -21.44 8.43 -16.17
N LYS A 267 -22.36 9.40 -16.15
CA LYS A 267 -22.81 10.07 -14.92
C LYS A 267 -24.29 9.77 -14.67
N PRO A 268 -24.68 9.44 -13.42
CA PRO A 268 -23.88 9.55 -12.18
C PRO A 268 -22.87 8.42 -11.95
N ASN A 269 -23.07 7.24 -12.54
CA ASN A 269 -22.23 6.07 -12.35
C ASN A 269 -21.92 5.42 -13.69
N ASP A 270 -20.70 4.89 -13.83
CA ASP A 270 -20.26 4.13 -14.99
C ASP A 270 -20.02 2.67 -14.57
N ALA A 271 -20.87 1.76 -15.09
CA ALA A 271 -20.79 0.35 -14.72
C ALA A 271 -19.50 -0.32 -15.21
N GLN A 272 -18.94 0.10 -16.35
CA GLN A 272 -17.69 -0.46 -16.87
C GLN A 272 -16.52 -0.07 -15.97
N ALA A 273 -16.47 1.21 -15.55
CA ALA A 273 -15.45 1.69 -14.63
C ALA A 273 -15.50 0.96 -13.27
N LEU A 274 -16.69 0.77 -12.72
CA LEU A 274 -16.86 0.07 -11.43
C LEU A 274 -16.51 -1.42 -11.55
N ASN A 275 -16.87 -2.09 -12.66
CA ASN A 275 -16.51 -3.47 -12.88
C ASN A 275 -14.99 -3.67 -13.11
N LEU A 276 -14.31 -2.70 -13.72
CA LEU A 276 -12.85 -2.68 -13.78
C LEU A 276 -12.25 -2.57 -12.37
N MET A 277 -12.75 -1.66 -11.52
CA MET A 277 -12.31 -1.55 -10.12
C MET A 277 -12.55 -2.87 -9.35
N ASN A 278 -13.69 -3.51 -9.55
CA ASN A 278 -14.01 -4.82 -8.94
C ASN A 278 -13.04 -5.92 -9.38
N THR A 279 -12.68 -5.94 -10.67
CA THR A 279 -11.71 -6.89 -11.22
C THR A 279 -10.31 -6.67 -10.61
N CYS A 280 -9.92 -5.42 -10.39
CA CYS A 280 -8.68 -5.09 -9.70
C CYS A 280 -8.70 -5.58 -8.24
N ALA A 281 -9.82 -5.42 -7.54
CA ALA A 281 -9.96 -5.91 -6.18
C ALA A 281 -9.90 -7.44 -6.09
N VAL A 282 -10.49 -8.16 -7.04
CA VAL A 282 -10.37 -9.63 -7.14
C VAL A 282 -8.89 -10.03 -7.31
N ALA A 283 -8.16 -9.40 -8.22
CA ALA A 283 -6.73 -9.69 -8.43
C ALA A 283 -5.89 -9.43 -7.17
N VAL A 284 -6.21 -8.38 -6.41
CA VAL A 284 -5.57 -8.12 -5.11
C VAL A 284 -5.85 -9.25 -4.11
N LEU A 285 -7.08 -9.76 -4.01
CA LEU A 285 -7.39 -10.89 -3.09
C LEU A 285 -6.72 -12.19 -3.54
N GLU A 286 -6.61 -12.44 -4.84
CA GLU A 286 -5.92 -13.61 -5.39
C GLU A 286 -4.43 -13.60 -5.02
N ASP A 287 -3.82 -12.42 -5.08
CA ASP A 287 -2.40 -12.19 -4.85
C ASP A 287 -2.03 -12.12 -3.36
N PHE A 288 -2.92 -11.60 -2.51
CA PHE A 288 -2.70 -11.49 -1.06
C PHE A 288 -3.75 -12.28 -0.27
N ARG A 289 -3.43 -13.54 0.03
CA ARG A 289 -4.31 -14.47 0.77
C ARG A 289 -4.67 -14.01 2.20
N ASP A 290 -3.87 -13.12 2.77
CA ASP A 290 -4.13 -12.53 4.10
C ASP A 290 -5.32 -11.54 4.07
N ILE A 291 -5.73 -11.06 2.89
CA ILE A 291 -6.91 -10.22 2.71
C ILE A 291 -8.15 -11.09 2.71
N VAL A 292 -9.00 -10.91 3.73
CA VAL A 292 -10.21 -11.71 3.95
C VAL A 292 -11.46 -11.09 3.35
N PHE A 293 -11.46 -9.77 3.17
CA PHE A 293 -12.60 -9.00 2.68
C PHE A 293 -12.13 -7.73 1.97
N ALA A 294 -12.86 -7.30 0.96
CA ALA A 294 -12.72 -5.97 0.40
C ALA A 294 -14.08 -5.32 0.11
N TYR A 295 -14.11 -3.99 0.20
CA TYR A 295 -15.29 -3.20 -0.10
C TYR A 295 -14.92 -2.00 -0.99
N GLY A 296 -15.65 -1.81 -2.08
CA GLY A 296 -15.40 -0.75 -3.05
C GLY A 296 -16.60 0.15 -3.29
N VAL A 297 -16.33 1.44 -3.46
CA VAL A 297 -17.31 2.46 -3.85
C VAL A 297 -16.61 3.56 -4.64
N SER A 298 -17.22 4.03 -5.74
CA SER A 298 -16.65 5.09 -6.58
C SER A 298 -15.23 4.71 -7.05
N ASP A 299 -14.24 5.52 -6.67
CA ASP A 299 -12.83 5.43 -6.97
C ASP A 299 -12.01 4.96 -5.76
N GLU A 300 -12.66 4.47 -4.70
CA GLU A 300 -12.01 3.90 -3.51
C GLU A 300 -12.29 2.41 -3.31
N TYR A 301 -11.31 1.71 -2.71
CA TYR A 301 -11.43 0.33 -2.25
C TYR A 301 -10.74 0.15 -0.90
N SER A 302 -11.36 -0.62 -0.01
CA SER A 302 -10.84 -0.97 1.30
C SER A 302 -10.58 -2.47 1.38
N PHE A 303 -9.37 -2.88 1.74
CA PHE A 303 -8.95 -4.27 1.88
C PHE A 303 -8.69 -4.58 3.36
N VAL A 304 -9.38 -5.58 3.90
CA VAL A 304 -9.30 -6.01 5.29
C VAL A 304 -8.35 -7.21 5.38
N LEU A 305 -7.23 -7.04 6.06
CA LEU A 305 -6.29 -8.11 6.36
C LEU A 305 -6.61 -8.72 7.73
N ASN A 306 -6.44 -10.03 7.84
CA ASN A 306 -6.61 -10.77 9.08
C ASN A 306 -5.74 -10.18 10.21
N LYS A 307 -6.28 -10.12 11.44
CA LYS A 307 -5.59 -9.54 12.59
C LYS A 307 -4.26 -10.21 12.96
N TYR A 308 -4.07 -11.47 12.54
CA TYR A 308 -2.85 -12.26 12.75
C TYR A 308 -1.86 -12.21 11.57
N SER A 309 -2.22 -11.54 10.47
CA SER A 309 -1.37 -11.42 9.28
C SER A 309 0.03 -10.95 9.65
N GLN A 310 1.03 -11.65 9.11
CA GLN A 310 2.44 -11.29 9.17
C GLN A 310 2.94 -10.79 7.81
N LEU A 311 2.04 -10.43 6.90
CA LEU A 311 2.37 -9.91 5.58
C LEU A 311 3.39 -8.78 5.71
N TYR A 312 4.56 -8.97 5.08
CA TYR A 312 5.69 -8.05 5.15
C TYR A 312 6.08 -7.61 6.57
N GLN A 313 6.00 -8.51 7.56
CA GLN A 313 6.28 -8.22 8.97
C GLN A 313 5.46 -7.03 9.51
N ARG A 314 4.29 -6.78 8.90
CA ARG A 314 3.40 -5.67 9.20
C ARG A 314 4.00 -4.28 8.93
N CYS A 315 5.01 -4.19 8.06
CA CYS A 315 5.51 -2.91 7.57
C CYS A 315 4.42 -2.21 6.74
N ALA A 316 3.97 -1.05 7.22
CA ALA A 316 2.83 -0.35 6.63
C ALA A 316 3.10 0.07 5.18
N SER A 317 4.31 0.59 4.89
CA SER A 317 4.66 1.05 3.55
C SER A 317 4.73 -0.10 2.56
N ASP A 318 5.28 -1.25 2.93
CA ASP A 318 5.32 -2.45 2.08
C ASP A 318 3.93 -3.00 1.77
N ILE A 319 3.06 -3.13 2.78
CA ILE A 319 1.70 -3.62 2.59
C ILE A 319 0.93 -2.67 1.66
N VAL A 320 0.93 -1.37 1.97
CA VAL A 320 0.17 -0.38 1.20
C VAL A 320 0.68 -0.30 -0.23
N SER A 321 2.00 -0.21 -0.43
CA SER A 321 2.59 -0.10 -1.76
C SER A 321 2.37 -1.34 -2.61
N ALA A 322 2.46 -2.55 -2.03
CA ALA A 322 2.21 -3.78 -2.76
C ALA A 322 0.75 -3.88 -3.23
N VAL A 323 -0.22 -3.60 -2.34
CA VAL A 323 -1.65 -3.59 -2.66
C VAL A 323 -1.96 -2.58 -3.75
N VAL A 324 -1.50 -1.33 -3.58
CA VAL A 324 -1.69 -0.26 -4.57
C VAL A 324 -1.06 -0.63 -5.90
N SER A 325 0.17 -1.15 -5.92
CA SER A 325 0.86 -1.50 -7.15
C SER A 325 0.12 -2.59 -7.93
N VAL A 326 -0.33 -3.67 -7.27
CA VAL A 326 -1.13 -4.74 -7.91
C VAL A 326 -2.45 -4.20 -8.45
N PHE A 327 -3.13 -3.35 -7.68
CA PHE A 327 -4.38 -2.74 -8.11
C PHE A 327 -4.18 -1.88 -9.37
N THR A 328 -3.17 -1.01 -9.36
CA THR A 328 -2.86 -0.08 -10.43
C THR A 328 -2.45 -0.78 -11.73
N SER A 329 -1.56 -1.76 -11.63
CA SER A 329 -1.11 -2.54 -12.80
C SER A 329 -2.25 -3.38 -13.38
N THR A 330 -3.10 -3.97 -12.54
CA THR A 330 -4.30 -4.67 -13.01
C THR A 330 -5.26 -3.72 -13.71
N TYR A 331 -5.51 -2.53 -13.14
CA TYR A 331 -6.36 -1.50 -13.75
C TYR A 331 -5.87 -1.13 -15.15
N MET A 332 -4.56 -0.96 -15.29
CA MET A 332 -3.89 -0.64 -16.53
C MET A 332 -3.98 -1.76 -17.56
N MET A 333 -3.66 -3.00 -17.16
CA MET A 333 -3.65 -4.15 -18.07
C MET A 333 -5.06 -4.54 -18.52
N ARG A 334 -6.06 -4.42 -17.65
CA ARG A 334 -7.45 -4.82 -17.92
C ARG A 334 -8.28 -3.71 -18.57
N TRP A 335 -7.76 -2.50 -18.72
CA TRP A 335 -8.51 -1.35 -19.24
C TRP A 335 -9.24 -1.66 -20.57
N ASN A 336 -8.53 -2.22 -21.54
CA ASN A 336 -9.08 -2.51 -22.88
C ASN A 336 -10.19 -3.59 -22.86
N GLU A 337 -10.28 -4.40 -21.80
CA GLU A 337 -11.37 -5.38 -21.63
C GLU A 337 -12.69 -4.69 -21.30
N PHE A 338 -12.63 -3.55 -20.59
CA PHE A 338 -13.80 -2.76 -20.19
C PHE A 338 -14.05 -1.56 -21.08
N PHE A 339 -13.02 -1.04 -21.74
CA PHE A 339 -13.09 0.15 -22.60
C PHE A 339 -12.39 -0.09 -23.95
N PRO A 340 -12.84 -1.05 -24.78
CA PRO A 340 -12.16 -1.44 -26.01
C PRO A 340 -12.05 -0.34 -27.07
N GLN A 341 -12.87 0.71 -26.96
CA GLN A 341 -12.92 1.84 -27.89
C GLN A 341 -12.32 3.13 -27.31
N LYS A 342 -11.84 3.12 -26.06
CA LYS A 342 -11.25 4.31 -25.42
C LYS A 342 -9.80 4.02 -25.09
N GLU A 343 -8.89 4.74 -25.73
CA GLU A 343 -7.49 4.71 -25.30
C GLU A 343 -7.33 5.43 -23.96
N MET A 344 -6.34 5.02 -23.17
CA MET A 344 -6.07 5.65 -21.89
C MET A 344 -5.14 6.85 -22.10
N GLU A 345 -5.67 8.06 -21.92
CA GLU A 345 -4.94 9.31 -22.18
C GLU A 345 -4.06 9.74 -21.00
N HIS A 346 -4.44 9.36 -19.77
CA HIS A 346 -3.74 9.73 -18.55
C HIS A 346 -3.44 8.50 -17.72
N LEU A 347 -2.25 8.44 -17.12
CA LEU A 347 -1.90 7.35 -16.22
C LEU A 347 -2.75 7.45 -14.94
N PRO A 348 -3.58 6.44 -14.61
CA PRO A 348 -4.26 6.37 -13.34
C PRO A 348 -3.22 6.09 -12.27
N TYR A 349 -3.37 6.67 -11.10
CA TYR A 349 -2.59 6.29 -9.95
C TYR A 349 -3.42 6.48 -8.69
N PHE A 350 -3.09 5.71 -7.66
CA PHE A 350 -3.88 5.61 -6.45
C PHE A 350 -2.99 5.94 -5.27
N ASP A 351 -3.56 6.60 -4.26
CA ASP A 351 -2.93 6.56 -2.94
C ASP A 351 -3.49 5.42 -2.11
N GLY A 352 -2.77 5.10 -1.05
CA GLY A 352 -3.21 4.16 -0.04
C GLY A 352 -2.78 4.59 1.35
N ARG A 353 -3.51 4.07 2.34
CA ARG A 353 -3.16 4.15 3.76
C ARG A 353 -3.57 2.86 4.47
N ALA A 354 -2.87 2.52 5.54
CA ALA A 354 -3.23 1.41 6.43
C ALA A 354 -3.72 1.95 7.78
N VAL A 355 -4.80 1.38 8.30
CA VAL A 355 -5.39 1.71 9.60
C VAL A 355 -5.55 0.43 10.41
N CYS A 356 -5.20 0.47 11.69
CA CYS A 356 -5.35 -0.67 12.60
C CYS A 356 -6.67 -0.55 13.38
N TYR A 357 -7.46 -1.63 13.39
CA TYR A 357 -8.68 -1.75 14.18
C TYR A 357 -8.57 -2.92 15.17
N PRO A 358 -8.82 -2.71 16.47
CA PRO A 358 -8.52 -3.72 17.48
C PRO A 358 -9.56 -4.84 17.58
N SER A 359 -10.76 -4.68 17.02
CA SER A 359 -11.81 -5.71 17.06
C SER A 359 -12.59 -5.80 15.76
N SER A 360 -13.24 -6.95 15.56
CA SER A 360 -14.06 -7.21 14.36
C SER A 360 -15.27 -6.27 14.27
N GLU A 361 -15.82 -5.86 15.42
CA GLU A 361 -16.96 -4.94 15.53
C GLU A 361 -16.60 -3.56 14.99
N ILE A 362 -15.39 -3.07 15.29
CA ILE A 362 -14.93 -1.77 14.79
C ILE A 362 -14.66 -1.83 13.28
N VAL A 363 -14.18 -2.97 12.78
CA VAL A 363 -14.06 -3.19 11.32
C VAL A 363 -15.43 -3.18 10.65
N LYS A 364 -16.44 -3.83 11.23
CA LYS A 364 -17.83 -3.79 10.74
C LYS A 364 -18.37 -2.36 10.73
N ASP A 365 -18.13 -1.58 11.78
CA ASP A 365 -18.54 -0.17 11.85
C ASP A 365 -17.82 0.69 10.80
N TYR A 366 -16.54 0.42 10.54
CA TYR A 366 -15.80 1.07 9.45
C TYR A 366 -16.43 0.74 8.09
N LEU A 367 -16.73 -0.53 7.81
CA LEU A 367 -17.33 -0.95 6.54
C LEU A 367 -18.76 -0.38 6.39
N ALA A 368 -19.54 -0.39 7.47
CA ALA A 368 -20.85 0.24 7.51
C ALA A 368 -20.76 1.75 7.27
N TRP A 369 -19.74 2.43 7.81
CA TRP A 369 -19.47 3.84 7.51
C TRP A 369 -19.22 4.08 6.02
N ARG A 370 -18.44 3.21 5.36
CA ARG A 370 -18.19 3.29 3.91
C ARG A 370 -19.45 3.03 3.09
N GLN A 371 -20.29 2.06 3.49
CA GLN A 371 -21.56 1.79 2.78
C GLN A 371 -22.62 2.87 2.98
N VAL A 372 -22.68 3.51 4.16
CA VAL A 372 -23.54 4.68 4.36
C VAL A 372 -23.08 5.86 3.49
N ASP A 373 -21.77 6.08 3.39
CA ASP A 373 -21.19 7.11 2.52
C ASP A 373 -21.52 6.85 1.04
N CYS A 374 -21.44 5.59 0.59
CA CYS A 374 -21.90 5.16 -0.73
C CYS A 374 -23.35 5.56 -0.99
N HIS A 375 -24.26 5.20 -0.09
CA HIS A 375 -25.68 5.50 -0.23
C HIS A 375 -25.96 7.01 -0.33
N ILE A 376 -25.33 7.80 0.54
CA ILE A 376 -25.50 9.26 0.56
C ILE A 376 -24.98 9.89 -0.73
N ASN A 377 -23.77 9.51 -1.15
CA ASN A 377 -23.12 10.08 -2.33
C ASN A 377 -23.83 9.67 -3.62
N ASN A 378 -24.25 8.40 -3.76
CA ASN A 378 -24.97 7.93 -4.92
C ASN A 378 -26.34 8.61 -5.07
N GLN A 379 -27.11 8.75 -3.99
CA GLN A 379 -28.40 9.45 -4.02
C GLN A 379 -28.22 10.91 -4.44
N TYR A 380 -27.25 11.61 -3.82
CA TYR A 380 -26.94 12.99 -4.17
C TYR A 380 -26.52 13.14 -5.64
N ASN A 381 -25.58 12.30 -6.10
CA ASN A 381 -25.05 12.35 -7.46
C ASN A 381 -26.13 12.02 -8.50
N THR A 382 -27.01 11.08 -8.21
CA THR A 382 -28.14 10.74 -9.10
C THR A 382 -29.07 11.95 -9.28
N CYS A 383 -29.47 12.60 -8.19
CA CYS A 383 -30.26 13.83 -8.29
C CYS A 383 -29.50 14.92 -9.05
N PHE A 384 -28.22 15.11 -8.72
CA PHE A 384 -27.38 16.16 -9.29
C PHE A 384 -27.29 16.02 -10.82
N TRP A 385 -26.94 14.83 -11.31
CA TRP A 385 -26.76 14.62 -12.74
C TRP A 385 -28.09 14.56 -13.50
N LEU A 386 -29.20 14.13 -12.90
CA LEU A 386 -30.51 14.26 -13.54
C LEU A 386 -30.97 15.72 -13.67
N LEU A 387 -30.70 16.56 -12.69
CA LEU A 387 -30.93 18.01 -12.79
C LEU A 387 -30.08 18.65 -13.89
N VAL A 388 -28.81 18.24 -14.01
CA VAL A 388 -27.93 18.70 -15.09
C VAL A 388 -28.45 18.24 -16.45
N LYS A 389 -28.86 16.97 -16.57
CA LYS A 389 -29.50 16.42 -17.79
C LYS A 389 -30.83 17.09 -18.13
N SER A 390 -31.55 17.63 -17.14
CA SER A 390 -32.79 18.40 -17.36
C SER A 390 -32.53 19.86 -17.79
N GLY A 391 -31.28 20.23 -18.11
CA GLY A 391 -30.91 21.56 -18.60
C GLY A 391 -30.43 22.55 -17.53
N LYS A 392 -30.29 22.15 -16.26
CA LYS A 392 -29.70 23.02 -15.24
C LYS A 392 -28.18 23.04 -15.34
N SER A 393 -27.56 24.17 -15.01
CA SER A 393 -26.11 24.23 -14.80
C SER A 393 -25.69 23.45 -13.55
N LYS A 394 -24.40 23.04 -13.49
CA LYS A 394 -23.81 22.40 -12.30
C LYS A 394 -24.05 23.25 -11.03
N SER A 395 -23.93 24.57 -11.12
CA SER A 395 -24.15 25.50 -10.00
C SER A 395 -25.61 25.53 -9.53
N GLU A 396 -26.56 25.58 -10.47
CA GLU A 396 -28.00 25.55 -10.13
C GLU A 396 -28.40 24.23 -9.49
N ALA A 397 -27.89 23.09 -9.99
CA ALA A 397 -28.15 21.79 -9.40
C ALA A 397 -27.60 21.69 -7.96
N GLN A 398 -26.40 22.21 -7.70
CA GLN A 398 -25.84 22.29 -6.33
C GLN A 398 -26.71 23.13 -5.39
N ILE A 399 -27.18 24.30 -5.85
CA ILE A 399 -28.05 25.18 -5.06
C ILE A 399 -29.38 24.48 -4.76
N TYR A 400 -29.97 23.82 -5.76
CA TYR A 400 -31.23 23.10 -5.62
C TYR A 400 -31.17 21.98 -4.57
N LEU A 401 -30.08 21.21 -4.57
CA LEU A 401 -29.89 20.09 -3.65
C LEU A 401 -29.43 20.51 -2.25
N LYS A 402 -29.07 21.78 -2.06
CA LYS A 402 -28.55 22.28 -0.80
C LYS A 402 -29.58 22.11 0.31
N ARG A 403 -29.18 21.48 1.42
CA ARG A 403 -30.02 21.19 2.60
C ARG A 403 -31.22 20.28 2.36
N THR A 404 -31.31 19.63 1.19
CA THR A 404 -32.35 18.64 0.95
C THR A 404 -32.17 17.41 1.82
N GLN A 405 -33.27 16.81 2.28
CA GLN A 405 -33.28 15.55 3.03
C GLN A 405 -33.35 14.33 2.09
N THR A 406 -33.28 13.12 2.65
CA THR A 406 -33.33 11.86 1.88
C THR A 406 -34.68 11.67 1.18
N LEU A 407 -35.78 11.98 1.88
CA LEU A 407 -37.14 11.86 1.31
C LEU A 407 -37.35 12.82 0.14
N GLU A 408 -36.98 14.09 0.32
CA GLU A 408 -37.07 15.12 -0.73
C GLU A 408 -36.25 14.75 -1.97
N LYS A 409 -35.09 14.11 -1.80
CA LYS A 409 -34.29 13.59 -2.93
C LYS A 409 -35.01 12.45 -3.66
N ASN A 410 -35.64 11.51 -2.94
CA ASN A 410 -36.40 10.44 -3.58
C ASN A 410 -37.59 10.99 -4.36
N GLU A 411 -38.36 11.91 -3.78
CA GLU A 411 -39.48 12.57 -4.47
C GLU A 411 -39.02 13.36 -5.70
N LEU A 412 -37.85 14.01 -5.62
CA LEU A 412 -37.24 14.69 -6.75
C LEU A 412 -36.86 13.71 -7.87
N LEU A 413 -36.25 12.56 -7.53
CA LEU A 413 -35.90 11.53 -8.51
C LEU A 413 -37.13 10.99 -9.22
N ASP A 414 -38.18 10.66 -8.47
CA ASP A 414 -39.43 10.16 -9.04
C ASP A 414 -40.07 11.20 -9.98
N ARG A 415 -40.02 12.48 -9.61
CA ARG A 415 -40.53 13.59 -10.44
C ARG A 415 -39.71 13.80 -11.72
N LEU A 416 -38.38 13.76 -11.64
CA LEU A 416 -37.49 13.98 -12.78
C LEU A 416 -37.53 12.82 -13.78
N THR A 417 -37.83 11.61 -13.32
CA THR A 417 -37.83 10.39 -14.14
C THR A 417 -39.23 9.93 -14.55
N GLY A 418 -40.27 10.33 -13.82
CA GLY A 418 -41.63 9.83 -13.98
C GLY A 418 -41.83 8.40 -13.44
N VAL A 419 -40.85 7.84 -12.72
CA VAL A 419 -40.87 6.47 -12.21
C VAL A 419 -40.99 6.49 -10.68
N PRO A 420 -42.03 5.90 -10.09
CA PRO A 420 -42.14 5.78 -8.63
C PRO A 420 -41.03 4.92 -8.02
N ASN A 421 -40.47 5.34 -6.89
CA ASN A 421 -39.37 4.67 -6.19
C ASN A 421 -38.12 4.44 -7.07
N TYR A 422 -37.81 5.38 -7.97
CA TYR A 422 -36.73 5.24 -8.95
C TYR A 422 -35.38 4.89 -8.31
N TYR A 423 -35.04 5.48 -7.16
CA TYR A 423 -33.77 5.21 -6.50
C TYR A 423 -33.60 3.73 -6.09
N LYS A 424 -34.69 3.07 -5.69
CA LYS A 424 -34.66 1.65 -5.30
C LYS A 424 -34.59 0.70 -6.50
N SER A 425 -34.94 1.17 -7.70
CA SER A 425 -34.82 0.36 -8.92
C SER A 425 -33.43 0.43 -9.56
N LEU A 426 -32.55 1.32 -9.07
CA LEU A 426 -31.16 1.38 -9.52
C LEU A 426 -30.41 0.07 -9.21
N PRO A 427 -29.43 -0.33 -10.06
CA PRO A 427 -28.59 -1.48 -9.81
C PRO A 427 -27.98 -1.49 -8.40
N PRO A 428 -28.01 -2.62 -7.66
CA PRO A 428 -27.47 -2.72 -6.31
C PRO A 428 -26.02 -2.25 -6.19
N MET A 429 -25.19 -2.49 -7.20
CA MET A 429 -23.79 -2.02 -7.25
C MET A 429 -23.65 -0.51 -7.02
N PHE A 430 -24.57 0.30 -7.55
CA PHE A 430 -24.53 1.75 -7.39
C PHE A 430 -24.99 2.20 -6.00
N CYS A 431 -25.94 1.46 -5.42
CA CYS A 431 -26.58 1.84 -4.16
C CYS A 431 -25.87 1.27 -2.91
N LEU A 432 -25.22 0.11 -3.06
CA LEU A 432 -24.62 -0.66 -1.98
C LEU A 432 -23.11 -0.84 -2.13
N GLY A 433 -22.53 -0.47 -3.28
CA GLY A 433 -21.13 -0.74 -3.60
C GLY A 433 -20.88 -2.21 -3.94
N SER A 434 -19.61 -2.61 -3.84
CA SER A 434 -19.15 -3.97 -4.14
C SER A 434 -18.42 -4.56 -2.95
N SER A 435 -18.79 -5.78 -2.56
CA SER A 435 -18.08 -6.61 -1.58
C SER A 435 -17.34 -7.72 -2.30
N VAL A 436 -16.06 -7.91 -2.01
CA VAL A 436 -15.23 -8.97 -2.60
C VAL A 436 -14.67 -9.83 -1.47
N PHE A 437 -14.94 -11.14 -1.49
CA PHE A 437 -14.55 -12.03 -0.39
C PHE A 437 -14.45 -13.48 -0.83
N TRP A 438 -13.81 -14.30 0.01
CA TRP A 438 -13.72 -15.75 -0.17
C TRP A 438 -15.01 -16.42 0.30
N ASP A 439 -15.73 -17.04 -0.63
CA ASP A 439 -16.87 -17.89 -0.33
C ASP A 439 -16.46 -19.37 -0.28
N LYS A 440 -17.11 -20.13 0.59
CA LYS A 440 -16.86 -21.57 0.73
C LYS A 440 -17.71 -22.32 -0.29
N GLU A 441 -17.07 -22.91 -1.29
CA GLU A 441 -17.71 -23.85 -2.19
C GLU A 441 -17.29 -25.27 -1.77
N SER A 442 -18.24 -26.10 -1.31
CA SER A 442 -17.96 -27.53 -1.13
C SER A 442 -18.06 -28.22 -2.49
N LYS A 443 -16.96 -28.84 -2.92
CA LYS A 443 -16.95 -29.72 -4.09
C LYS A 443 -16.74 -31.15 -3.61
N LEU A 444 -17.61 -32.05 -4.07
CA LEU A 444 -17.39 -33.49 -3.91
C LEU A 444 -16.36 -33.93 -4.95
N VAL A 445 -15.15 -34.24 -4.50
CA VAL A 445 -14.12 -34.90 -5.31
C VAL A 445 -13.91 -36.28 -4.68
N ASP A 446 -14.11 -37.35 -5.45
CA ASP A 446 -13.94 -38.74 -4.98
C ASP A 446 -14.72 -39.08 -3.68
N ASN A 447 -15.97 -38.62 -3.55
CA ASN A 447 -16.83 -38.76 -2.36
C ASN A 447 -16.28 -38.09 -1.07
N GLU A 448 -15.26 -37.23 -1.18
CA GLU A 448 -14.81 -36.36 -0.09
C GLU A 448 -15.22 -34.90 -0.38
N GLU A 449 -15.81 -34.22 0.60
CA GLU A 449 -16.06 -32.77 0.50
C GLU A 449 -14.74 -32.01 0.63
N VAL A 450 -14.23 -31.52 -0.50
CA VAL A 450 -13.11 -30.58 -0.51
C VAL A 450 -13.69 -29.17 -0.54
N ALA A 451 -13.53 -28.44 0.55
CA ALA A 451 -13.89 -27.02 0.60
C ALA A 451 -12.87 -26.22 -0.23
N THR A 452 -13.26 -25.81 -1.44
CA THR A 452 -12.47 -24.89 -2.26
C THR A 452 -13.01 -23.47 -2.08
N GLY A 453 -12.15 -22.55 -1.65
CA GLY A 453 -12.51 -21.14 -1.57
C GLY A 453 -12.55 -20.50 -2.96
N ARG A 454 -13.65 -19.85 -3.31
CA ARG A 454 -13.79 -19.03 -4.53
C ARG A 454 -13.92 -17.56 -4.13
N ILE A 455 -13.28 -16.64 -4.86
CA ILE A 455 -13.55 -15.21 -4.70
C ILE A 455 -14.87 -14.87 -5.39
N VAL A 456 -15.76 -14.21 -4.65
CA VAL A 456 -17.04 -13.72 -5.15
C VAL A 456 -17.09 -12.21 -5.07
N VAL A 457 -17.77 -11.59 -6.04
CA VAL A 457 -18.14 -10.17 -6.01
C VAL A 457 -19.64 -10.11 -5.77
N GLY A 458 -20.04 -9.52 -4.65
CA GLY A 458 -21.44 -9.35 -4.25
C GLY A 458 -21.79 -7.87 -4.05
N HIS A 459 -23.08 -7.55 -4.13
CA HIS A 459 -23.62 -6.22 -3.88
C HIS A 459 -24.60 -6.28 -2.71
N CYS A 460 -24.04 -6.52 -1.53
CA CYS A 460 -24.78 -6.92 -0.33
C CYS A 460 -24.96 -5.73 0.64
N ASN A 461 -26.01 -5.75 1.46
CA ASN A 461 -26.06 -4.89 2.64
C ASN A 461 -25.12 -5.47 3.72
N ILE A 462 -24.01 -4.80 3.98
CA ILE A 462 -22.99 -5.21 4.97
C ILE A 462 -23.13 -4.46 6.30
N ILE A 463 -24.16 -3.61 6.43
CA ILE A 463 -24.52 -2.93 7.67
C ILE A 463 -25.32 -3.88 8.57
N GLU A 464 -26.19 -4.71 7.97
CA GLU A 464 -27.02 -5.66 8.70
C GLU A 464 -26.25 -6.91 9.14
N THR A 465 -26.66 -7.51 10.27
CA THR A 465 -25.97 -8.68 10.84
C THR A 465 -26.12 -9.92 9.97
N GLY A 466 -27.22 -10.04 9.21
CA GLY A 466 -27.50 -11.21 8.38
C GLY A 466 -26.39 -11.55 7.37
N PHE A 467 -25.71 -10.54 6.80
CA PHE A 467 -24.55 -10.79 5.94
C PHE A 467 -23.40 -11.46 6.70
N TRP A 468 -23.05 -10.91 7.87
CA TRP A 468 -21.95 -11.43 8.69
C TRP A 468 -22.26 -12.80 9.32
N GLU A 469 -23.53 -13.06 9.62
CA GLU A 469 -24.02 -14.35 10.10
C GLU A 469 -24.01 -15.42 9.01
N ALA A 470 -24.29 -15.05 7.75
CA ALA A 470 -24.21 -15.94 6.60
C ALA A 470 -22.76 -16.26 6.19
N HIS A 471 -21.81 -15.37 6.50
CA HIS A 471 -20.40 -15.51 6.14
C HIS A 471 -19.47 -15.38 7.36
N PRO A 472 -19.61 -16.24 8.39
CA PRO A 472 -18.86 -16.11 9.64
C PRO A 472 -17.35 -16.16 9.41
N GLN A 473 -16.88 -16.95 8.44
CA GLN A 473 -15.46 -17.14 8.14
C GLN A 473 -14.68 -15.86 7.79
N ILE A 474 -15.35 -14.77 7.39
CA ILE A 474 -14.69 -13.54 6.97
C ILE A 474 -14.01 -12.85 8.15
N LEU A 475 -14.73 -12.71 9.27
CA LEU A 475 -14.26 -12.00 10.47
C LEU A 475 -14.21 -12.89 11.72
N ASP A 476 -14.37 -14.22 11.59
CA ASP A 476 -14.28 -15.13 12.72
C ASP A 476 -12.86 -15.20 13.29
N GLU A 477 -12.73 -14.73 14.53
CA GLU A 477 -11.47 -14.73 15.26
C GLU A 477 -11.00 -16.15 15.63
N LYS A 478 -11.90 -17.14 15.65
CA LYS A 478 -11.62 -18.52 16.07
C LYS A 478 -11.09 -19.39 14.92
N VAL A 479 -11.54 -19.15 13.68
CA VAL A 479 -11.09 -19.89 12.48
C VAL A 479 -9.63 -19.58 12.12
N ALA A 480 -9.17 -18.37 12.43
CA ALA A 480 -7.81 -17.92 12.11
C ALA A 480 -6.69 -18.72 12.82
N VAL A 481 -6.99 -19.38 13.94
CA VAL A 481 -6.03 -20.22 14.70
C VAL A 481 -5.82 -21.59 14.03
N GLN A 482 -6.80 -22.08 13.27
CA GLN A 482 -6.69 -23.36 12.57
C GLN A 482 -5.92 -23.25 11.24
N MET A 483 -5.99 -22.11 10.54
CA MET A 483 -5.23 -21.95 9.30
C MET A 483 -3.73 -21.72 9.52
N THR A 484 -3.34 -21.09 10.64
CA THR A 484 -1.94 -20.87 11.00
C THR A 484 -1.23 -22.12 11.52
N THR A 485 -1.97 -23.16 11.93
CA THR A 485 -1.39 -24.45 12.36
C THR A 485 -1.11 -25.39 11.19
N THR A 486 -1.81 -25.24 10.07
CA THR A 486 -1.56 -26.00 8.83
C THR A 486 -0.51 -25.38 7.90
N ALA A 487 -0.20 -24.08 8.03
CA ALA A 487 0.88 -23.43 7.29
C ALA A 487 2.11 -23.30 8.21
N GLY A 488 3.11 -24.15 7.96
CA GLY A 488 4.30 -24.38 8.79
C GLY A 488 4.81 -23.17 9.57
N ASN A 489 4.76 -23.30 10.89
CA ASN A 489 5.36 -22.36 11.84
C ASN A 489 5.76 -23.10 13.12
N GLU A 490 6.59 -24.13 12.99
CA GLU A 490 7.26 -24.77 14.14
C GLU A 490 8.13 -23.75 14.91
N GLU A 491 8.59 -22.67 14.25
CA GLU A 491 9.31 -21.56 14.90
C GLU A 491 8.41 -20.68 15.78
N LEU A 492 7.12 -20.54 15.49
CA LEU A 492 6.20 -19.74 16.31
C LEU A 492 5.94 -20.42 17.66
N GLU A 493 5.86 -21.76 17.67
CA GLU A 493 5.83 -22.53 18.91
C GLU A 493 7.17 -22.43 19.66
N GLN A 494 8.31 -22.47 19.00
CA GLN A 494 9.60 -22.38 19.71
C GLN A 494 9.86 -20.98 20.32
N SER A 495 9.45 -19.91 19.63
CA SER A 495 9.62 -18.53 20.09
C SER A 495 8.70 -18.15 21.26
N LEU A 496 7.45 -18.62 21.26
CA LEU A 496 6.50 -18.41 22.37
C LEU A 496 6.71 -19.39 23.54
N PHE A 497 7.12 -20.64 23.27
CA PHE A 497 7.14 -21.72 24.26
C PHE A 497 8.53 -22.12 24.78
N GLY A 498 9.61 -21.45 24.36
CA GLY A 498 10.97 -21.71 24.84
C GLY A 498 11.15 -21.59 26.37
N ARG A 499 10.28 -20.84 27.06
CA ARG A 499 10.30 -20.71 28.53
C ARG A 499 9.48 -21.75 29.30
N TYR A 500 8.75 -22.64 28.61
CA TYR A 500 7.81 -23.59 29.24
C TYR A 500 7.97 -25.03 28.74
N SER A 501 9.17 -25.40 28.30
CA SER A 501 9.53 -26.71 27.73
C SER A 501 9.34 -27.91 28.68
N GLY A 502 8.92 -27.72 29.93
CA GLY A 502 8.68 -28.78 30.92
C GLY A 502 7.25 -28.90 31.48
N LEU A 503 6.26 -28.17 30.95
CA LEU A 503 4.87 -28.20 31.47
C LEU A 503 3.95 -29.10 30.64
N SER A 504 3.08 -29.87 31.31
CA SER A 504 2.03 -30.67 30.67
C SER A 504 1.05 -29.79 29.87
N SER A 505 0.49 -30.32 28.77
CA SER A 505 -0.38 -29.56 27.85
C SER A 505 -1.57 -28.88 28.53
N SER A 506 -2.18 -29.51 29.55
CA SER A 506 -3.26 -28.91 30.35
C SER A 506 -2.80 -27.72 31.21
N LYS A 507 -1.54 -27.70 31.67
CA LYS A 507 -0.98 -26.58 32.45
C LYS A 507 -0.49 -25.43 31.54
N LYS A 508 -0.08 -25.72 30.31
CA LYS A 508 0.20 -24.70 29.27
C LYS A 508 -1.10 -23.97 28.88
N GLN A 509 -2.18 -24.71 28.64
CA GLN A 509 -3.50 -24.15 28.32
C GLN A 509 -4.02 -23.21 29.43
N LYS A 510 -3.96 -23.66 30.69
CA LYS A 510 -4.42 -22.86 31.83
C LYS A 510 -3.60 -21.58 32.05
N LYS A 511 -2.27 -21.63 31.86
CA LYS A 511 -1.42 -20.42 31.93
C LYS A 511 -1.62 -19.46 30.75
N ILE A 512 -2.00 -19.97 29.58
CA ILE A 512 -2.42 -19.13 28.45
C ILE A 512 -3.71 -18.39 28.84
N GLU A 513 -4.70 -19.09 29.37
CA GLU A 513 -5.94 -18.48 29.87
C GLU A 513 -5.67 -17.44 30.98
N ASP A 514 -4.79 -17.74 31.95
CA ASP A 514 -4.40 -16.81 33.02
C ASP A 514 -3.59 -15.59 32.53
N PHE A 515 -2.86 -15.69 31.40
CA PHE A 515 -2.10 -14.57 30.82
C PHE A 515 -2.98 -13.64 29.98
N TYR A 516 -4.07 -14.15 29.40
CA TYR A 516 -5.01 -13.40 28.56
C TYR A 516 -6.23 -12.87 29.34
N PHE A 517 -6.58 -13.47 30.49
CA PHE A 517 -7.63 -12.98 31.37
C PHE A 517 -7.04 -12.43 32.68
N VAL A 518 -6.63 -11.16 32.66
CA VAL A 518 -6.55 -10.39 33.91
C VAL A 518 -7.99 -10.14 34.36
N GLU A 519 -8.37 -10.71 35.49
CA GLU A 519 -9.63 -10.40 36.18
C GLU A 519 -9.81 -8.88 36.29
N LYS A 520 -11.02 -8.41 36.00
CA LYS A 520 -11.43 -7.02 36.21
C LYS A 520 -10.99 -6.57 37.61
N PRO A 521 -10.32 -5.41 37.78
CA PRO A 521 -10.05 -4.93 39.12
C PRO A 521 -11.37 -4.66 39.83
N ALA A 522 -11.52 -5.26 41.01
CA ALA A 522 -12.59 -4.97 41.94
C ALA A 522 -12.55 -3.49 42.33
N VAL A 523 -13.74 -2.88 42.43
CA VAL A 523 -13.93 -1.56 43.02
C VAL A 523 -13.48 -1.63 44.47
N VAL A 524 -12.40 -0.93 44.81
CA VAL A 524 -12.01 -0.65 46.19
C VAL A 524 -12.34 0.81 46.44
N GLU A 525 -13.46 1.04 47.13
CA GLU A 525 -13.68 2.28 47.86
C GLU A 525 -12.71 2.30 49.04
N ASP A 526 -11.72 3.18 49.02
CA ASP A 526 -11.05 3.62 50.24
C ASP A 526 -10.67 5.10 50.14
N LEU A 527 -11.17 5.83 51.13
CA LEU A 527 -11.03 7.26 51.35
C LEU A 527 -9.59 7.62 51.71
N VAL A 528 -8.98 8.53 50.97
CA VAL A 528 -7.79 9.26 51.44
C VAL A 528 -7.96 10.75 51.10
N GLU A 529 -7.99 11.56 52.15
CA GLU A 529 -8.08 13.02 52.12
C GLU A 529 -6.94 13.66 51.30
N VAL A 530 -7.32 14.48 50.32
CA VAL A 530 -6.38 15.35 49.59
C VAL A 530 -6.46 16.75 50.20
N GLN A 531 -5.35 17.17 50.83
CA GLN A 531 -5.14 18.55 51.29
C GLN A 531 -5.19 19.53 50.12
N THR A 532 -6.04 20.55 50.24
CA THR A 532 -6.20 21.65 49.29
C THR A 532 -5.00 22.62 49.33
N PRO A 533 -4.41 23.03 48.19
CA PRO A 533 -3.48 24.16 48.13
C PRO A 533 -4.24 25.50 48.13
N SER A 534 -3.74 26.45 48.93
CA SER A 534 -4.26 27.82 49.10
C SER A 534 -4.31 28.65 47.81
N PRO A 535 -5.30 29.55 47.63
CA PRO A 535 -5.43 30.36 46.42
C PRO A 535 -4.50 31.58 46.42
N VAL A 536 -3.71 31.71 45.35
CA VAL A 536 -2.87 32.88 45.06
C VAL A 536 -3.74 34.06 44.63
N LYS A 537 -3.63 35.17 45.37
CA LYS A 537 -4.31 36.45 45.12
C LYS A 537 -3.76 37.14 43.87
N ARG A 538 -4.63 37.57 42.96
CA ARG A 538 -4.32 38.51 41.86
C ARG A 538 -4.15 39.94 42.40
N PRO A 539 -3.17 40.74 41.97
CA PRO A 539 -3.12 42.17 42.26
C PRO A 539 -4.06 42.95 41.33
N LYS A 540 -4.76 43.93 41.90
CA LYS A 540 -5.61 44.90 41.19
C LYS A 540 -4.77 45.98 40.51
N VAL A 541 -5.29 46.41 39.37
CA VAL A 541 -4.90 47.53 38.51
C VAL A 541 -4.81 48.86 39.27
N ARG A 542 -3.80 49.67 38.92
CA ARG A 542 -3.95 51.11 38.75
C ARG A 542 -3.36 51.51 37.41
#